data_AF-K5ZIL4-F1
#
_entry.id   AF-K5ZIL4-F1
#
_cell.length_a   1.000
_cell.length_b   1.000
_cell.length_c   1.000
_cell.angle_alpha   90.00
_cell.angle_beta   90.00
_cell.angle_gamma   90.00
#
_symmetry.space_group_name_H-M   'P 1'
#
loop_
_entity.id
_entity.type
_entity.pdbx_description
1 polymer ?
#
loop_
_entity_poly.entity_id
_entity_poly.type
_entity_poly.pdbx_seq_one_letter_code
_entity_poly.pdbx_strand_id
1 'polypeptide(L)'
;MKNTFRIYLSIILWLCFSNSVRAIEQPADTTQVYSARYCVNTFRDQTVSSLQSVEGCDSLIVQNVTVSGTGDLKLFAPEGVTIYGLFEVKQGGVLNINRKESLVFEFTYDAAGNRSSREIKQ
;
A
#
# COMPACT_ATOMS: atom_id res chain seq x y z
N MET A 1 -6.76 -7.57 58.75
CA MET A 1 -7.16 -7.13 57.39
C MET A 1 -6.15 -6.13 56.79
N LYS A 2 -4.91 -6.55 56.52
CA LYS A 2 -3.90 -5.71 55.81
C LYS A 2 -3.13 -6.48 54.71
N ASN A 3 -3.27 -7.80 54.63
CA ASN A 3 -2.58 -8.62 53.61
C ASN A 3 -3.35 -8.79 52.30
N THR A 4 -4.68 -8.61 52.29
CA THR A 4 -5.48 -8.80 51.07
C THR A 4 -5.30 -7.66 50.06
N PHE A 5 -4.98 -6.45 50.53
CA PHE A 5 -4.81 -5.26 49.69
C PHE A 5 -3.49 -5.28 48.89
N ARG A 6 -2.42 -5.85 49.46
CA ARG A 6 -1.12 -6.02 48.75
C ARG A 6 -1.19 -7.06 47.63
N ILE A 7 -1.98 -8.12 47.80
CA ILE A 7 -2.11 -9.19 46.80
C ILE A 7 -2.88 -8.66 45.58
N TYR A 8 -3.93 -7.86 45.80
CA TYR A 8 -4.70 -7.26 44.70
C TYR A 8 -3.88 -6.24 43.88
N LEU A 9 -3.04 -5.43 44.54
CA LEU A 9 -2.18 -4.46 43.86
C LEU A 9 -1.12 -5.14 42.96
N SER A 10 -0.59 -6.29 43.39
CA SER A 10 0.38 -7.07 42.60
C SER A 10 -0.25 -7.74 41.37
N ILE A 11 -1.52 -8.18 41.47
CA ILE A 11 -2.22 -8.82 40.35
C ILE A 11 -2.59 -7.79 39.26
N ILE A 12 -2.96 -6.57 39.65
CA ILE A 12 -3.30 -5.49 38.70
C ILE A 12 -2.06 -5.00 37.94
N LEU A 13 -0.88 -5.02 38.56
CA LEU A 13 0.37 -4.66 37.89
C LEU A 13 0.84 -5.71 36.86
N TRP A 14 0.41 -6.98 37.02
CA TRP A 14 0.76 -8.05 36.08
C TRP A 14 -0.11 -8.05 34.81
N LEU A 15 -1.32 -7.49 34.88
CA LEU A 15 -2.22 -7.34 33.73
C LEU A 15 -1.84 -6.18 32.79
N CYS A 16 -0.88 -5.33 33.17
CA CYS A 16 -0.39 -4.23 32.34
C CYS A 16 0.72 -4.64 31.35
N PHE A 17 1.20 -5.89 31.38
CA PHE A 17 2.22 -6.39 30.45
C PHE A 17 1.67 -7.18 29.25
N SER A 18 0.35 -7.36 29.16
CA SER A 18 -0.29 -7.99 28.01
C SER A 18 -0.72 -6.95 26.96
N ASN A 19 0.18 -6.06 26.57
CA ASN A 19 0.08 -5.41 25.27
C ASN A 19 0.94 -6.20 24.29
N SER A 20 0.49 -7.40 23.93
CA SER A 20 0.89 -7.98 22.66
C SER A 20 0.23 -7.12 21.58
N VAL A 21 0.98 -6.11 21.12
CA VAL A 21 0.77 -5.52 19.80
C VAL A 21 0.72 -6.72 18.85
N ARG A 22 -0.47 -7.02 18.32
CA ARG A 22 -0.57 -7.90 17.16
C ARG A 22 0.14 -7.18 16.03
N ALA A 23 1.43 -7.48 15.87
CA ALA A 23 2.01 -7.49 14.55
C ALA A 23 1.11 -8.46 13.75
N ILE A 24 0.32 -7.90 12.84
CA ILE A 24 -0.20 -8.70 11.75
C ILE A 24 1.05 -9.05 10.94
N GLU A 25 1.71 -10.15 11.32
CA GLU A 25 2.62 -10.85 10.44
C GLU A 25 1.76 -11.26 9.24
N GLN A 26 1.84 -10.47 8.19
CA GLN A 26 1.30 -10.83 6.90
C GLN A 26 2.14 -12.04 6.47
N PRO A 27 1.55 -13.24 6.34
CA PRO A 27 2.32 -14.41 5.99
C PRO A 27 2.98 -14.14 4.65
N ALA A 28 4.32 -14.13 4.65
CA ALA A 28 5.11 -14.24 3.44
C ALA A 28 4.96 -15.69 2.96
N ASP A 29 3.76 -16.02 2.47
CA ASP A 29 3.51 -17.29 1.80
C ASP A 29 3.38 -17.04 0.30
N THR A 30 4.45 -17.46 -0.35
CA THR A 30 4.64 -17.65 -1.78
C THR A 30 3.43 -18.34 -2.44
N THR A 31 3.12 -17.91 -3.66
CA THR A 31 2.07 -18.48 -4.56
C THR A 31 0.62 -18.13 -4.23
N GLN A 32 0.26 -16.85 -4.28
CA GLN A 32 -1.13 -16.47 -4.54
C GLN A 32 -1.28 -16.11 -6.02
N VAL A 33 -1.74 -17.08 -6.80
CA VAL A 33 -2.45 -16.81 -8.06
C VAL A 33 -3.72 -16.07 -7.66
N TYR A 34 -3.66 -14.73 -7.62
CA TYR A 34 -4.77 -13.88 -7.25
C TYR A 34 -5.81 -13.91 -8.37
N SER A 35 -6.67 -14.91 -8.31
CA SER A 35 -7.84 -15.05 -9.17
C SER A 35 -8.79 -13.88 -8.92
N ALA A 36 -9.09 -13.13 -9.98
CA ALA A 36 -9.97 -11.97 -10.00
C ALA A 36 -11.28 -12.23 -9.24
N ARG A 37 -11.66 -11.35 -8.28
CA ARG A 37 -13.09 -11.03 -7.93
C ARG A 37 -13.36 -10.09 -6.75
N TYR A 38 -12.35 -9.56 -6.05
CA TYR A 38 -12.62 -8.58 -4.99
C TYR A 38 -11.86 -7.29 -5.23
N CYS A 39 -12.59 -6.19 -5.20
CA CYS A 39 -12.04 -4.86 -5.13
C CYS A 39 -11.31 -4.64 -3.80
N VAL A 40 -10.33 -3.73 -3.77
CA VAL A 40 -9.48 -3.46 -2.61
C VAL A 40 -9.47 -1.99 -2.24
N ASN A 41 -9.55 -1.68 -0.95
CA ASN A 41 -9.50 -0.27 -0.50
C ASN A 41 -8.07 0.25 -0.35
N THR A 42 -7.09 -0.65 -0.20
CA THR A 42 -5.68 -0.30 0.01
C THR A 42 -4.76 -1.25 -0.73
N PHE A 43 -3.77 -0.70 -1.45
CA PHE A 43 -2.69 -1.40 -2.13
C PHE A 43 -1.35 -0.87 -1.63
N ARG A 44 -0.62 -1.67 -0.85
CA ARG A 44 0.58 -1.18 -0.17
C ARG A 44 1.73 -2.18 -0.11
N ASP A 45 2.93 -1.64 0.06
CA ASP A 45 4.17 -2.38 0.30
C ASP A 45 4.46 -3.40 -0.80
N GLN A 46 4.22 -3.00 -2.06
CA GLN A 46 4.36 -3.86 -3.23
C GLN A 46 5.50 -3.43 -4.14
N THR A 47 6.15 -4.42 -4.76
CA THR A 47 7.01 -4.20 -5.92
C THR A 47 6.36 -4.86 -7.14
N VAL A 48 5.96 -4.04 -8.12
CA VAL A 48 5.30 -4.48 -9.34
C VAL A 48 6.36 -4.70 -10.42
N SER A 49 6.63 -5.96 -10.77
CA SER A 49 7.65 -6.33 -11.75
C SER A 49 7.11 -6.80 -13.10
N SER A 50 5.79 -6.94 -13.21
CA SER A 50 5.06 -7.36 -14.41
C SER A 50 3.67 -6.69 -14.45
N LEU A 51 2.80 -7.12 -15.37
CA LEU A 51 1.44 -6.60 -15.46
C LEU A 51 0.62 -6.94 -14.21
N GLN A 52 0.11 -5.91 -13.53
CA GLN A 52 -0.78 -6.04 -12.38
C GLN A 52 -1.93 -5.04 -12.47
N SER A 53 -3.16 -5.53 -12.34
CA SER A 53 -4.36 -4.70 -12.31
C SER A 53 -4.98 -4.72 -10.92
N VAL A 54 -5.25 -3.54 -10.35
CA VAL A 54 -5.81 -3.34 -9.02
C VAL A 54 -7.10 -2.53 -9.17
N GLU A 55 -8.21 -3.14 -8.77
CA GLU A 55 -9.53 -2.51 -8.75
C GLU A 55 -9.88 -2.14 -7.31
N GLY A 56 -10.22 -0.88 -7.07
CA GLY A 56 -10.72 -0.36 -5.81
C GLY A 56 -12.23 -0.35 -5.77
N CYS A 57 -12.79 -0.52 -4.56
CA CYS A 57 -14.24 -0.69 -4.40
C CYS A 57 -14.98 0.61 -4.71
N ASP A 58 -14.70 1.64 -3.91
CA ASP A 58 -15.16 3.01 -4.14
C ASP A 58 -13.93 3.90 -4.36
N SER A 59 -13.06 3.95 -3.36
CA SER A 59 -11.77 4.61 -3.41
C SER A 59 -10.62 3.60 -3.23
N LEU A 60 -9.45 3.90 -3.80
CA LEU A 60 -8.24 3.10 -3.64
C LEU A 60 -7.11 3.94 -3.04
N ILE A 61 -6.54 3.48 -1.93
CA ILE A 61 -5.34 4.03 -1.32
C ILE A 61 -4.12 3.24 -1.79
N VAL A 62 -3.08 3.92 -2.28
CA VAL A 62 -1.82 3.31 -2.68
C VAL A 62 -0.68 3.83 -1.81
N GLN A 63 0.14 2.95 -1.23
CA GLN A 63 1.21 3.37 -0.33
C GLN A 63 2.45 2.49 -0.43
N ASN A 64 3.65 3.10 -0.48
CA ASN A 64 4.90 2.36 -0.46
C ASN A 64 4.99 1.32 -1.61
N VAL A 65 4.64 1.75 -2.82
CA VAL A 65 4.63 0.90 -4.01
C VAL A 65 5.76 1.33 -4.94
N THR A 66 6.52 0.34 -5.41
CA THR A 66 7.54 0.52 -6.44
C THR A 66 7.12 -0.24 -7.70
N VAL A 67 7.08 0.43 -8.84
CA VAL A 67 6.94 -0.20 -10.15
C VAL A 67 8.34 -0.34 -10.75
N SER A 68 8.77 -1.57 -11.01
CA SER A 68 10.08 -1.83 -11.62
C SER A 68 10.13 -1.34 -13.07
N GLY A 69 11.32 -1.33 -13.67
CA GLY A 69 11.49 -0.93 -15.07
C GLY A 69 10.78 -1.83 -16.10
N THR A 70 10.23 -2.97 -15.68
CA THR A 70 9.44 -3.88 -16.51
C THR A 70 8.01 -4.03 -16.00
N GLY A 71 7.65 -3.32 -14.93
CA GLY A 71 6.32 -3.38 -14.32
C GLY A 71 5.29 -2.58 -15.10
N ASP A 72 4.05 -3.07 -15.11
CA ASP A 72 2.89 -2.36 -15.66
C ASP A 72 1.76 -2.42 -14.62
N LEU A 73 1.60 -1.34 -13.86
CA LEU A 73 0.59 -1.23 -12.81
C LEU A 73 -0.62 -0.46 -13.34
N LYS A 74 -1.79 -1.10 -13.33
CA LYS A 74 -3.08 -0.50 -13.68
C LYS A 74 -3.93 -0.37 -12.44
N LEU A 75 -4.33 0.84 -12.10
CA LEU A 75 -5.16 1.15 -10.96
C LEU A 75 -6.50 1.69 -11.42
N PHE A 76 -7.58 1.21 -10.82
CA PHE A 76 -8.93 1.71 -11.06
C PHE A 76 -9.66 1.83 -9.73
N ALA A 77 -10.49 2.86 -9.56
CA ALA A 77 -11.45 2.98 -8.48
C ALA A 77 -12.57 3.95 -8.88
N PRO A 78 -13.85 3.68 -8.57
CA PRO A 78 -14.98 4.52 -9.00
C PRO A 78 -14.92 5.98 -8.56
N GLU A 79 -14.59 6.25 -7.30
CA GLU A 79 -14.50 7.60 -6.73
C GLU A 79 -13.10 8.21 -6.89
N GLY A 80 -12.06 7.38 -6.83
CA GLY A 80 -10.70 7.82 -7.13
C GLY A 80 -9.58 7.00 -6.51
N VAL A 81 -8.37 7.26 -6.99
CA VAL A 81 -7.13 6.64 -6.50
C VAL A 81 -6.27 7.71 -5.81
N THR A 82 -5.89 7.47 -4.55
CA THR A 82 -5.06 8.34 -3.73
C THR A 82 -3.73 7.66 -3.43
N ILE A 83 -2.62 8.33 -3.73
CA ILE A 83 -1.27 7.80 -3.48
C ILE A 83 -0.66 8.53 -2.27
N TYR A 84 -0.24 7.78 -1.26
CA TYR A 84 0.44 8.28 -0.06
C TYR A 84 1.88 7.79 0.04
N GLY A 85 2.73 8.63 0.62
CA GLY A 85 4.11 8.28 0.95
C GLY A 85 5.00 8.07 -0.27
N LEU A 86 6.01 7.20 -0.10
CA LEU A 86 6.94 6.82 -1.16
C LEU A 86 6.20 6.00 -2.23
N PHE A 87 6.11 6.56 -3.42
CA PHE A 87 5.62 5.87 -4.61
C PHE A 87 6.58 6.15 -5.75
N GLU A 88 7.11 5.09 -6.35
CA GLU A 88 8.14 5.21 -7.37
C GLU A 88 7.80 4.36 -8.59
N VAL A 89 7.95 4.96 -9.77
CA VAL A 89 8.02 4.23 -11.04
C VAL A 89 9.44 4.35 -11.53
N LYS A 90 10.15 3.22 -11.62
CA LYS A 90 11.51 3.16 -12.16
C LYS A 90 11.47 3.36 -13.68
N GLN A 91 12.58 3.81 -14.25
CA GLN A 91 12.70 3.99 -15.70
C GLN A 91 12.31 2.72 -16.46
N GLY A 92 11.39 2.86 -17.43
CA GLY A 92 10.81 1.75 -18.20
C GLY A 92 9.50 1.19 -17.63
N GLY A 93 9.20 1.44 -16.36
CA GLY A 93 7.95 1.03 -15.73
C GLY A 93 6.77 1.89 -16.18
N VAL A 94 5.57 1.32 -16.12
CA VAL A 94 4.32 1.98 -16.52
C VAL A 94 3.34 1.99 -15.36
N LEU A 95 2.73 3.17 -15.14
CA LEU A 95 1.59 3.34 -14.25
C LEU A 95 0.42 3.90 -15.05
N ASN A 96 -0.72 3.21 -15.00
CA ASN A 96 -1.98 3.69 -15.54
C ASN A 96 -3.00 3.83 -14.40
N ILE A 97 -3.66 4.98 -14.30
CA ILE A 97 -4.73 5.23 -13.34
C ILE A 97 -6.00 5.55 -14.12
N ASN A 98 -6.83 4.53 -14.29
CA ASN A 98 -8.15 4.70 -14.91
C ASN A 98 -9.10 5.27 -13.86
N ARG A 99 -9.54 6.51 -14.07
CA ARG A 99 -10.75 7.05 -13.43
C ARG A 99 -11.84 7.18 -14.50
N LYS A 100 -13.04 7.60 -14.07
CA LYS A 100 -14.13 7.97 -15.00
C LYS A 100 -13.70 9.05 -16.03
N GLU A 101 -12.62 9.78 -15.73
CA GLU A 101 -11.84 10.61 -16.65
C GLU A 101 -10.38 10.11 -16.65
N SER A 102 -9.81 9.80 -17.82
CA SER A 102 -8.44 9.27 -17.91
C SER A 102 -7.43 10.35 -17.52
N LEU A 103 -6.64 10.13 -16.47
CA LEU A 103 -5.51 11.00 -16.13
C LEU A 103 -4.22 10.27 -16.46
N VAL A 104 -3.47 10.79 -17.43
CA VAL A 104 -2.13 10.28 -17.76
C VAL A 104 -1.10 11.13 -17.01
N PHE A 105 -0.30 10.47 -16.18
CA PHE A 105 0.83 11.11 -15.51
C PHE A 105 2.10 10.86 -16.31
N GLU A 106 2.71 11.94 -16.81
CA GLU A 106 4.01 11.88 -17.46
C GLU A 106 5.09 12.34 -16.47
N PHE A 107 6.11 11.50 -16.29
CA PHE A 107 7.25 11.80 -15.44
C PHE A 107 8.48 12.04 -16.30
N THR A 108 9.07 13.22 -16.19
CA THR A 108 10.40 13.49 -16.78
C THR A 108 11.47 13.25 -15.74
N TYR A 109 12.60 12.72 -16.19
CA TYR A 109 13.77 12.45 -15.37
C TYR A 109 14.99 13.19 -15.93
N ASP A 110 15.91 13.59 -15.05
CA ASP A 110 17.21 14.11 -15.45
C ASP A 110 18.18 12.98 -15.85
N ALA A 111 19.38 13.33 -16.30
CA ALA A 111 20.41 12.37 -16.71
C ALA A 111 20.93 11.48 -15.55
N ALA A 112 20.68 11.86 -14.30
CA ALA A 112 21.02 11.08 -13.11
C ALA A 112 19.87 10.15 -12.67
N GLY A 113 18.73 10.17 -13.37
CA GLY A 113 17.54 9.37 -13.06
C GLY A 113 16.68 9.95 -11.95
N ASN A 114 16.91 11.21 -11.53
CA ASN A 114 16.03 11.88 -10.58
C ASN A 114 14.82 12.45 -11.31
N ARG A 115 13.65 12.43 -10.65
CA ARG A 115 12.42 13.00 -11.20
C ARG A 115 12.53 14.53 -11.29
N SER A 116 12.43 15.09 -12.49
CA SER A 116 12.51 16.52 -12.75
C SER A 116 11.13 17.21 -12.84
N SER A 117 10.08 16.50 -13.28
CA SER A 117 8.71 17.04 -13.32
C SER A 117 7.63 15.97 -13.34
N ARG A 118 6.37 16.39 -13.11
CA ARG A 118 5.16 15.58 -13.25
C ARG A 118 4.11 16.42 -13.98
N GLU A 119 3.67 15.95 -15.14
CA GLU A 119 2.58 16.55 -15.90
C GLU A 119 1.30 15.70 -15.78
N ILE A 120 0.15 16.37 -15.80
CA ILE A 120 -1.17 15.72 -15.83
C ILE A 120 -1.78 16.02 -17.19
N LYS A 121 -2.00 14.98 -18.01
CA LYS A 121 -2.73 15.10 -19.27
C LYS A 121 -4.15 14.59 -19.05
N GLN A 122 -5.13 15.40 -19.45
CA GLN A 122 -6.57 15.09 -19.47
C GLN A 122 -6.99 14.62 -20.85
#